data_AF-A0A6B2LK81-F1
#
_entry.id   AF-A0A6B2LK81-F1
#
_cell.length_a   1.000
_cell.length_b   1.000
_cell.length_c   1.000
_cell.angle_alpha   90.00
_cell.angle_beta   90.00
_cell.angle_gamma   90.00
#
_symmetry.space_group_name_H-M   'P 1'
#
loop_
_entity.id
_entity.type
_entity.pdbx_description
1 polymer ?
#
loop_
_entity_poly.entity_id
_entity_poly.type
_entity_poly.pdbx_seq_one_letter_code
_entity_poly.pdbx_strand_id
1 'polypeptide(L)'
;MQQIDAIYPNKLYLSGIGGILRKGELDARQIGVIVSVTFDKGGRQFEDKNYHYFPIEDNPEADIFDIIPPIHTIIDTANAEGKSVLIHCTAGVSRSASVVISYVMKTERMSFENALKFVKKKRLGVSPNWGFMYQLIEYENQILPDKPSEQKHFVAAHLKQLWHLTCTEEEIEEAIKKLGRNSCRLLNHFCNPT
;
A
#
# COMPACT_ATOMS: atom_id res chain seq x y z
N MET A 1 0.90 -8.27 -16.07
CA MET A 1 0.14 -9.35 -15.40
C MET A 1 -1.27 -8.86 -15.07
N GLN A 2 -2.31 -9.53 -15.58
CA GLN A 2 -3.74 -9.22 -15.35
C GLN A 2 -4.28 -9.87 -14.06
N GLN A 3 -3.40 -10.24 -13.13
CA GLN A 3 -3.75 -11.12 -12.02
C GLN A 3 -4.42 -10.36 -10.87
N ILE A 4 -5.53 -10.92 -10.39
CA ILE A 4 -6.23 -10.53 -9.16
C ILE A 4 -5.81 -11.50 -8.05
N ASP A 5 -5.10 -11.00 -7.05
CA ASP A 5 -4.55 -11.82 -5.97
C ASP A 5 -5.42 -11.70 -4.72
N ALA A 6 -5.75 -12.86 -4.14
CA ALA A 6 -6.52 -12.92 -2.89
C ALA A 6 -5.62 -12.59 -1.71
N ILE A 7 -5.91 -11.50 -1.02
CA ILE A 7 -5.30 -11.18 0.28
C ILE A 7 -6.05 -11.98 1.35
N TYR A 8 -7.37 -11.77 1.39
CA TYR A 8 -8.32 -12.59 2.13
C TYR A 8 -9.32 -13.17 1.13
N PRO A 9 -9.31 -14.49 0.89
CA PRO A 9 -10.25 -15.14 -0.02
C PRO A 9 -11.70 -14.76 0.31
N ASN A 10 -12.48 -14.43 -0.72
CA ASN A 10 -13.88 -14.02 -0.63
C ASN A 10 -14.14 -12.76 0.22
N LYS A 11 -13.11 -11.92 0.44
CA LYS A 11 -13.22 -10.66 1.19
C LYS A 11 -12.44 -9.52 0.55
N LEU A 12 -11.14 -9.73 0.32
CA LEU A 12 -10.23 -8.67 -0.10
C LEU A 12 -9.23 -9.18 -1.15
N TYR A 13 -9.16 -8.45 -2.27
CA TYR A 13 -8.30 -8.72 -3.40
C TYR A 13 -7.44 -7.50 -3.76
N LEU A 14 -6.26 -7.75 -4.32
CA LEU A 14 -5.31 -6.74 -4.77
C LEU A 14 -4.94 -7.00 -6.24
N SER A 15 -4.90 -5.94 -7.06
CA SER A 15 -4.42 -6.03 -8.43
C SER A 15 -3.80 -4.73 -8.95
N GLY A 16 -3.22 -4.78 -10.14
CA GLY A 16 -3.07 -3.60 -11.00
C GLY A 16 -4.32 -3.37 -11.87
N ILE A 17 -4.24 -2.42 -12.79
CA ILE A 17 -5.36 -2.05 -13.68
C ILE A 17 -5.87 -3.21 -14.54
N GLY A 18 -5.01 -4.20 -14.84
CA GLY A 18 -5.41 -5.40 -15.57
C GLY A 18 -6.49 -6.23 -14.86
N GLY A 19 -6.61 -6.12 -13.53
CA GLY A 19 -7.57 -6.89 -12.74
C GLY A 19 -9.02 -6.43 -12.87
N ILE A 20 -9.28 -5.24 -13.41
CA ILE A 20 -10.65 -4.71 -13.61
C ILE A 20 -11.16 -4.90 -15.05
N LEU A 21 -10.40 -5.56 -15.92
CA LEU A 21 -10.73 -5.64 -17.35
C LEU A 21 -11.73 -6.75 -17.70
N ARG A 22 -11.88 -7.77 -16.86
CA ARG A 22 -12.66 -8.99 -17.17
C ARG A 22 -13.74 -9.22 -16.12
N LYS A 23 -15.01 -9.02 -16.50
CA LYS A 23 -16.16 -9.22 -15.61
C LYS A 23 -16.20 -10.61 -14.99
N GLY A 24 -15.95 -11.65 -15.80
CA GLY A 24 -15.99 -13.04 -15.32
C GLY A 24 -15.01 -13.31 -14.17
N GLU A 25 -13.83 -12.67 -14.16
CA GLU A 25 -12.87 -12.80 -13.06
C GLU A 25 -13.35 -12.10 -11.78
N LEU A 26 -14.05 -10.97 -11.92
CA LEU A 26 -14.67 -10.26 -10.80
C LEU A 26 -15.83 -11.06 -10.21
N ASP A 27 -16.70 -11.58 -11.07
CA ASP A 27 -17.88 -12.37 -10.68
C ASP A 27 -17.48 -13.68 -10.00
N ALA A 28 -16.46 -14.38 -10.53
CA ALA A 28 -15.94 -15.63 -9.94
C ALA A 28 -15.40 -15.45 -8.51
N ARG A 29 -15.08 -14.21 -8.12
CA ARG A 29 -14.57 -13.85 -6.78
C ARG A 29 -15.60 -13.09 -5.95
N GLN A 30 -16.84 -12.99 -6.42
CA GLN A 30 -17.91 -12.23 -5.77
C GLN A 30 -17.50 -10.77 -5.49
N ILE A 31 -16.67 -10.20 -6.37
CA ILE A 31 -16.23 -8.82 -6.25
C ILE A 31 -17.41 -7.93 -6.65
N GLY A 32 -18.01 -7.28 -5.66
CA GLY A 32 -19.12 -6.34 -5.83
C GLY A 32 -18.68 -4.88 -5.68
N VAL A 33 -17.50 -4.64 -5.09
CA VAL A 33 -16.97 -3.30 -4.83
C VAL A 33 -15.53 -3.21 -5.35
N ILE A 34 -15.24 -2.12 -6.07
CA ILE A 34 -13.94 -1.84 -6.66
C ILE A 34 -13.45 -0.48 -6.15
N VAL A 35 -12.24 -0.46 -5.57
CA VAL A 35 -11.57 0.73 -5.07
C VAL A 35 -10.37 1.04 -5.95
N SER A 36 -10.41 2.17 -6.65
CA SER A 36 -9.35 2.65 -7.52
C SER A 36 -8.49 3.68 -6.80
N VAL A 37 -7.24 3.34 -6.51
CA VAL A 37 -6.25 4.19 -5.83
C VAL A 37 -5.27 4.77 -6.85
N THR A 38 -5.79 5.60 -7.76
CA THR A 38 -5.09 6.22 -8.88
C THR A 38 -6.01 7.26 -9.54
N PHE A 39 -5.44 8.22 -10.27
CA PHE A 39 -6.21 9.18 -11.08
C PHE A 39 -6.90 8.52 -12.28
N ASP A 40 -6.27 7.48 -12.83
CA ASP A 40 -6.84 6.69 -13.90
C ASP A 40 -7.97 5.80 -13.35
N LYS A 41 -9.22 6.16 -13.66
CA LYS A 41 -10.41 5.39 -13.27
C LYS A 41 -10.44 3.98 -13.86
N GLY A 42 -9.51 3.68 -14.78
CA GLY A 42 -9.43 2.40 -15.45
C GLY A 42 -10.26 2.34 -16.70
N GLY A 43 -10.32 1.13 -17.28
CA GLY A 43 -11.09 0.85 -18.50
C GLY A 43 -12.59 0.73 -18.27
N ARG A 44 -13.20 -0.30 -18.86
CA ARG A 44 -14.64 -0.57 -18.80
C ARG A 44 -15.14 -0.69 -17.36
N GLN A 45 -16.25 -0.01 -17.07
CA GLN A 45 -17.03 -0.21 -15.85
C GLN A 45 -18.18 -1.16 -16.09
N PHE A 46 -18.60 -1.88 -15.05
CA PHE A 46 -19.71 -2.82 -15.06
C PHE A 46 -20.82 -2.29 -14.15
N GLU A 47 -22.05 -2.20 -14.68
CA GLU A 47 -23.20 -1.58 -14.00
C GLU A 47 -23.56 -2.26 -12.66
N ASP A 48 -23.28 -3.55 -12.51
CA ASP A 48 -23.55 -4.33 -11.31
C ASP A 48 -22.45 -4.23 -10.23
N LYS A 49 -21.49 -3.30 -10.39
CA LYS A 49 -20.35 -3.09 -9.48
C LYS A 49 -20.36 -1.68 -8.92
N ASN A 50 -20.00 -1.55 -7.64
CA ASN A 50 -19.86 -0.25 -6.98
C ASN A 50 -18.39 0.21 -7.06
N TYR A 51 -18.16 1.41 -7.58
CA TYR A 51 -16.82 1.97 -7.76
C TYR A 51 -16.57 3.13 -6.80
N HIS A 52 -15.40 3.11 -6.14
CA HIS A 52 -14.90 4.20 -5.31
C HIS A 52 -13.52 4.64 -5.80
N TYR A 53 -13.33 5.96 -5.91
CA TYR A 53 -12.12 6.55 -6.49
C TYR A 53 -11.38 7.39 -5.46
N PHE A 54 -10.11 7.06 -5.24
CA PHE A 54 -9.19 7.77 -4.36
C PHE A 54 -7.98 8.19 -5.19
N PRO A 55 -8.04 9.37 -5.83
CA PRO A 55 -6.96 9.85 -6.67
C PRO A 55 -5.76 10.24 -5.82
N ILE A 56 -4.66 9.51 -5.98
CA ILE A 56 -3.38 9.80 -5.33
C ILE A 56 -2.22 9.47 -6.28
N GLU A 57 -1.19 10.30 -6.24
CA GLU A 57 0.05 10.09 -6.99
C GLU A 57 0.88 8.97 -6.37
N ASP A 58 1.74 8.35 -7.16
CA ASP A 58 2.69 7.33 -6.67
C ASP A 58 4.04 7.96 -6.36
N ASN A 59 4.02 9.01 -5.54
CA ASN A 59 5.23 9.69 -5.10
C ASN A 59 5.32 9.68 -3.56
N PRO A 60 6.51 9.87 -3.00
CA PRO A 60 6.71 9.88 -1.54
C PRO A 60 6.05 11.05 -0.79
N GLU A 61 5.76 12.15 -1.49
CA GLU A 61 5.17 13.36 -0.93
C GLU A 61 3.65 13.22 -0.70
N ALA A 62 3.01 12.35 -1.47
CA ALA A 62 1.58 12.09 -1.41
C ALA A 62 1.16 11.51 -0.05
N ASP A 63 -0.02 11.92 0.42
CA ASP A 63 -0.55 11.52 1.73
C ASP A 63 -1.54 10.36 1.60
N ILE A 64 -1.23 9.20 2.20
CA ILE A 64 -2.13 8.05 2.22
C ILE A 64 -3.05 8.03 3.45
N PHE A 65 -2.82 8.85 4.46
CA PHE A 65 -3.63 8.84 5.68
C PHE A 65 -5.07 9.25 5.43
N ASP A 66 -5.30 10.20 4.55
CA ASP A 66 -6.65 10.69 4.23
C ASP A 66 -7.54 9.60 3.59
N ILE A 67 -6.93 8.65 2.89
CA ILE A 67 -7.67 7.61 2.15
C ILE A 67 -7.82 6.31 2.93
N ILE A 68 -6.98 6.07 3.94
CA ILE A 68 -6.99 4.81 4.71
C ILE A 68 -8.33 4.58 5.44
N PRO A 69 -8.82 5.49 6.31
CA PRO A 69 -10.06 5.27 7.05
C PRO A 69 -11.29 5.02 6.17
N PRO A 70 -11.59 5.85 5.13
CA PRO A 70 -12.78 5.60 4.31
C PRO A 70 -12.66 4.29 3.50
N ILE A 71 -11.47 3.92 3.02
CA ILE A 71 -11.29 2.65 2.32
C ILE A 71 -11.48 1.46 3.28
N HIS A 72 -10.99 1.53 4.51
CA HIS A 72 -11.25 0.49 5.52
C HIS A 72 -12.74 0.30 5.76
N THR A 73 -13.49 1.40 5.92
CA THR A 73 -14.95 1.35 6.06
C THR A 73 -15.61 0.69 4.85
N ILE A 74 -15.19 1.01 3.62
CA ILE A 74 -15.71 0.37 2.40
C ILE A 74 -15.47 -1.15 2.42
N ILE A 75 -14.28 -1.60 2.84
CA ILE A 75 -13.96 -3.04 2.96
C ILE A 75 -14.89 -3.70 3.97
N ASP A 76 -15.04 -3.11 5.17
CA ASP A 76 -15.85 -3.67 6.24
C ASP A 76 -17.34 -3.72 5.86
N THR A 77 -17.87 -2.66 5.25
CA THR A 77 -19.26 -2.60 4.77
C THR A 77 -19.53 -3.62 3.66
N ALA A 78 -18.66 -3.71 2.66
CA ALA A 78 -18.83 -4.67 1.58
C ALA A 78 -18.82 -6.12 2.09
N ASN A 79 -17.89 -6.44 2.99
CA ASN A 79 -17.79 -7.76 3.61
C ASN A 79 -19.05 -8.10 4.43
N ALA A 80 -19.63 -7.12 5.13
CA ALA A 80 -20.89 -7.31 5.88
C ALA A 80 -22.09 -7.58 4.96
N GLU A 81 -22.06 -7.08 3.73
CA GLU A 81 -23.04 -7.37 2.68
C GLU A 81 -22.76 -8.67 1.90
N GLY A 82 -21.75 -9.45 2.30
CA GLY A 82 -21.35 -10.68 1.60
C GLY A 82 -20.68 -10.43 0.24
N LYS A 83 -20.15 -9.23 0.00
CA LYS A 83 -19.43 -8.85 -1.22
C LYS A 83 -17.93 -8.79 -0.93
N SER A 84 -17.13 -9.16 -1.93
CA SER A 84 -15.68 -8.94 -1.89
C SER A 84 -15.30 -7.57 -2.44
N VAL A 85 -14.18 -7.03 -1.94
CA VAL A 85 -13.56 -5.79 -2.43
C VAL A 85 -12.32 -6.08 -3.24
N LEU A 86 -12.20 -5.43 -4.39
CA LEU A 86 -10.94 -5.32 -5.14
C LEU A 86 -10.35 -3.93 -4.96
N ILE A 87 -9.12 -3.85 -4.47
CA ILE A 87 -8.35 -2.60 -4.43
C ILE A 87 -7.29 -2.67 -5.52
N HIS A 88 -7.26 -1.67 -6.40
CA HIS A 88 -6.26 -1.60 -7.47
C HIS A 88 -5.65 -0.20 -7.60
N CYS A 89 -4.46 -0.13 -8.19
CA CYS A 89 -3.89 1.09 -8.74
C CYS A 89 -3.45 0.81 -10.19
N THR A 90 -2.43 1.50 -10.70
CA THR A 90 -1.88 1.21 -12.03
C THR A 90 -1.24 -0.18 -12.09
N ALA A 91 -0.21 -0.43 -11.26
CA ALA A 91 0.56 -1.68 -11.29
C ALA A 91 0.18 -2.69 -10.19
N GLY A 92 -0.51 -2.24 -9.15
CA GLY A 92 -0.77 -3.05 -7.95
C GLY A 92 0.51 -3.33 -7.16
N VAL A 93 1.41 -2.34 -7.10
CA VAL A 93 2.74 -2.43 -6.49
C VAL A 93 2.86 -1.54 -5.26
N SER A 94 2.50 -0.26 -5.38
CA SER A 94 2.72 0.76 -4.35
C SER A 94 1.42 1.27 -3.73
N ARG A 95 0.68 2.17 -4.38
CA ARG A 95 -0.55 2.81 -3.85
C ARG A 95 -1.59 1.84 -3.26
N SER A 96 -2.17 0.97 -4.08
CA SER A 96 -3.19 0.02 -3.61
C SER A 96 -2.64 -0.98 -2.61
N ALA A 97 -1.38 -1.39 -2.77
CA ALA A 97 -0.72 -2.28 -1.82
C ALA A 97 -0.55 -1.63 -0.46
N SER A 98 -0.23 -0.32 -0.40
CA SER A 98 -0.08 0.42 0.86
C SER A 98 -1.38 0.45 1.65
N VAL A 99 -2.50 0.69 0.98
CA VAL A 99 -3.83 0.65 1.61
C VAL A 99 -4.16 -0.77 2.10
N VAL A 100 -3.90 -1.80 1.29
CA VAL A 100 -4.10 -3.21 1.70
C VAL A 100 -3.23 -3.56 2.92
N ILE A 101 -1.97 -3.15 2.94
CA ILE A 101 -1.06 -3.37 4.08
C ILE A 101 -1.62 -2.71 5.33
N SER A 102 -2.06 -1.45 5.26
CA SER A 102 -2.66 -0.76 6.41
C SER A 102 -3.88 -1.51 6.96
N TYR A 103 -4.70 -2.10 6.09
CA TYR A 103 -5.86 -2.88 6.51
C TYR A 103 -5.44 -4.16 7.23
N VAL A 104 -4.48 -4.91 6.67
CA VAL A 104 -3.91 -6.11 7.30
C VAL A 104 -3.29 -5.78 8.66
N MET A 105 -2.55 -4.68 8.77
CA MET A 105 -1.97 -4.23 10.05
C MET A 105 -3.05 -4.02 11.11
N LYS A 106 -4.14 -3.31 10.75
CA LYS A 106 -5.27 -3.03 11.64
C LYS A 106 -6.00 -4.31 12.05
N THR A 107 -6.33 -5.18 11.09
CA THR A 107 -7.17 -6.37 11.34
C THR A 107 -6.42 -7.46 12.10
N GLU A 108 -5.15 -7.67 11.78
CA GLU A 108 -4.33 -8.73 12.37
C GLU A 108 -3.46 -8.24 13.54
N ARG A 109 -3.53 -6.95 13.89
CA ARG A 109 -2.65 -6.30 14.87
C ARG A 109 -1.16 -6.57 14.56
N MET A 110 -0.81 -6.54 13.27
CA MET A 110 0.54 -6.79 12.78
C MET A 110 1.33 -5.49 12.67
N SER A 111 2.63 -5.60 12.92
CA SER A 111 3.57 -4.54 12.54
C SER A 111 3.59 -4.33 11.03
N PHE A 112 4.08 -3.17 10.58
CA PHE A 112 4.22 -2.88 9.16
C PHE A 112 5.05 -3.94 8.45
N GLU A 113 6.19 -4.34 9.01
CA GLU A 113 7.06 -5.35 8.42
C GLU A 113 6.34 -6.69 8.23
N ASN A 114 5.60 -7.14 9.24
CA ASN A 114 4.89 -8.41 9.20
C ASN A 114 3.72 -8.37 8.21
N ALA A 115 2.97 -7.27 8.18
CA ALA A 115 1.90 -7.08 7.21
C ALA A 115 2.43 -6.99 5.77
N LEU A 116 3.56 -6.30 5.54
CA LEU A 116 4.22 -6.26 4.24
C LEU A 116 4.66 -7.66 3.79
N LYS A 117 5.29 -8.45 4.68
CA LYS A 117 5.66 -9.85 4.41
C LYS A 117 4.43 -10.70 4.11
N PHE A 118 3.34 -10.52 4.85
CA PHE A 118 2.08 -11.23 4.62
C PHE A 118 1.53 -10.94 3.22
N VAL A 119 1.43 -9.67 2.84
CA VAL A 119 0.90 -9.26 1.54
C VAL A 119 1.83 -9.69 0.40
N LYS A 120 3.16 -9.59 0.57
CA LYS A 120 4.16 -10.06 -0.41
C LYS A 120 4.06 -11.56 -0.70
N LYS A 121 3.69 -12.39 0.28
CA LYS A 121 3.45 -13.82 0.06
C LYS A 121 2.23 -14.09 -0.83
N LYS A 122 1.28 -13.15 -0.91
CA LYS A 122 0.07 -13.25 -1.73
C LYS A 122 0.24 -12.64 -3.11
N ARG A 123 1.01 -11.55 -3.22
CA ARG A 123 1.33 -10.88 -4.47
C ARG A 123 2.80 -10.50 -4.52
N LEU A 124 3.54 -11.19 -5.39
CA LEU A 124 4.94 -10.87 -5.67
C LEU A 124 5.04 -9.48 -6.30
N GLY A 125 6.09 -8.74 -5.93
CA GLY A 125 6.35 -7.40 -6.45
C GLY A 125 5.65 -6.26 -5.70
N VAL A 126 4.90 -6.53 -4.63
CA VAL A 126 4.43 -5.47 -3.73
C VAL A 126 5.62 -4.73 -3.15
N SER A 127 5.66 -3.43 -3.36
CA SER A 127 6.71 -2.52 -2.90
C SER A 127 6.14 -1.10 -2.85
N PRO A 128 5.54 -0.69 -1.72
CA PRO A 128 5.21 0.71 -1.47
C PRO A 128 6.40 1.62 -1.74
N ASN A 129 6.16 2.83 -2.24
CA ASN A 129 7.21 3.84 -2.24
C ASN A 129 7.60 4.18 -0.78
N TRP A 130 8.81 4.70 -0.58
CA TRP A 130 9.35 4.88 0.76
C TRP A 130 8.54 5.87 1.62
N GLY A 131 7.91 6.89 1.01
CA GLY A 131 7.06 7.84 1.72
C GLY A 131 5.82 7.16 2.28
N PHE A 132 5.21 6.24 1.52
CA PHE A 132 4.12 5.41 2.01
C PHE A 132 4.58 4.40 3.06
N MET A 133 5.76 3.80 2.93
CA MET A 133 6.31 2.93 3.97
C MET A 133 6.47 3.67 5.29
N TYR A 134 6.98 4.91 5.24
CA TYR A 134 7.14 5.76 6.41
C TYR A 134 5.79 6.09 7.06
N GLN A 135 4.80 6.51 6.26
CA GLN A 135 3.43 6.74 6.74
C GLN A 135 2.78 5.48 7.31
N LEU A 136 3.06 4.29 6.77
CA LEU A 136 2.57 3.03 7.34
C LEU A 136 3.22 2.70 8.70
N ILE A 137 4.49 3.04 8.91
CA ILE A 137 5.14 2.89 10.22
C ILE A 137 4.58 3.91 11.23
N GLU A 138 4.28 5.13 10.79
CA GLU A 138 3.54 6.10 11.60
C GLU A 138 2.14 5.59 11.95
N TYR A 139 1.44 4.96 11.00
CA TYR A 139 0.16 4.32 11.23
C TYR A 139 0.26 3.18 12.26
N GLU A 140 1.30 2.35 12.20
CA GLU A 140 1.57 1.30 13.20
C GLU A 140 1.58 1.87 14.62
N ASN A 141 2.28 2.98 14.84
CA ASN A 141 2.35 3.61 16.16
C ASN A 141 0.99 4.09 16.67
N GLN A 142 0.07 4.46 15.76
CA GLN A 142 -1.29 4.86 16.11
C GLN A 142 -2.16 3.65 16.52
N ILE A 143 -1.99 2.50 15.85
CA ILE A 143 -2.84 1.32 16.04
C ILE A 143 -2.25 0.27 17.00
N LEU A 144 -0.97 0.33 17.32
CA LEU A 144 -0.23 -0.57 18.21
C LEU A 144 0.60 0.20 19.27
N PRO A 145 -0.03 1.06 20.11
CA PRO A 145 0.69 1.92 21.04
C PRO A 145 1.51 1.16 22.11
N ASP A 146 1.12 -0.08 22.43
CA ASP A 146 1.79 -0.91 23.44
C ASP A 146 3.06 -1.61 22.93
N LYS A 147 3.39 -1.45 21.63
CA LYS A 147 4.62 -1.96 21.02
C LYS A 147 5.42 -0.78 20.47
N PRO A 148 6.42 -0.26 21.21
CA PRO A 148 7.32 0.76 20.68
C PRO A 148 7.95 0.23 19.39
N SER A 149 7.83 0.98 18.28
CA SER A 149 8.40 0.55 17.01
C SER A 149 9.92 0.65 17.03
N GLU A 150 10.60 -0.49 17.17
CA GLU A 150 12.04 -0.64 16.87
C GLU A 150 12.33 -0.59 15.35
N GLN A 151 11.28 -0.41 14.53
CA GLN A 151 11.27 -0.65 13.09
C GLN A 151 11.68 0.56 12.23
N LYS A 152 12.21 1.63 12.84
CA LYS A 152 12.71 2.81 12.10
C LYS A 152 13.85 2.44 11.14
N HIS A 153 14.69 1.48 11.54
CA HIS A 153 15.77 0.94 10.72
C HIS A 153 15.25 0.27 9.46
N PHE A 154 14.02 -0.24 9.44
CA PHE A 154 13.49 -0.96 8.28
C PHE A 154 13.41 -0.10 7.02
N VAL A 155 13.00 1.17 7.13
CA VAL A 155 12.97 2.08 5.97
C VAL A 155 14.38 2.40 5.52
N ALA A 156 15.27 2.71 6.47
CA ALA A 156 16.66 3.01 6.17
C ALA A 156 17.39 1.84 5.51
N ALA A 157 17.27 0.63 6.06
CA ALA A 157 17.77 -0.61 5.50
C ALA A 157 17.22 -0.87 4.10
N HIS A 158 15.92 -0.66 3.90
CA HIS A 158 15.28 -0.85 2.60
C HIS A 158 15.78 0.15 1.55
N LEU A 159 15.89 1.43 1.90
CA LEU A 159 16.44 2.47 1.02
C LEU A 159 17.91 2.22 0.70
N LYS A 160 18.70 1.85 1.71
CA LYS A 160 20.11 1.48 1.55
C LYS A 160 20.27 0.35 0.55
N GLN A 161 19.44 -0.69 0.65
CA GLN A 161 19.43 -1.80 -0.30
C GLN A 161 18.99 -1.38 -1.70
N LEU A 162 17.89 -0.62 -1.82
CA LEU A 162 17.31 -0.23 -3.11
C LEU A 162 18.15 0.77 -3.90
N TRP A 163 18.82 1.70 -3.22
CA TRP A 163 19.58 2.78 -3.85
C TRP A 163 21.10 2.61 -3.70
N HIS A 164 21.55 1.47 -3.16
CA HIS A 164 22.96 1.16 -2.94
C HIS A 164 23.69 2.28 -2.18
N LEU A 165 23.06 2.83 -1.14
CA LEU A 165 23.60 3.95 -0.38
C LEU A 165 24.81 3.51 0.46
N THR A 166 25.83 4.36 0.54
CA THR A 166 27.02 4.07 1.38
C THR A 166 26.82 4.44 2.86
N CYS A 167 25.96 5.42 3.15
CA CYS A 167 25.59 5.85 4.50
C CYS A 167 25.13 4.71 5.41
N THR A 168 25.30 4.84 6.73
CA THR A 168 24.70 3.94 7.72
C THR A 168 23.18 4.08 7.76
N GLU A 169 22.49 3.11 8.36
CA GLU A 169 21.02 3.18 8.49
C GLU A 169 20.61 4.34 9.40
N GLU A 170 21.40 4.64 10.44
CA GLU A 170 21.19 5.78 11.34
C GLU A 170 21.32 7.12 10.62
N GLU A 171 22.31 7.28 9.74
CA GLU A 171 22.50 8.49 8.92
C GLU A 171 21.32 8.70 7.96
N ILE A 172 20.85 7.61 7.34
CA ILE A 172 19.67 7.64 6.47
C ILE A 172 18.42 8.03 7.27
N GLU A 173 18.22 7.47 8.46
CA GLU A 173 17.11 7.83 9.34
C GLU A 173 17.14 9.31 9.75
N GLU A 174 18.30 9.81 10.16
CA GLU A 174 18.45 11.23 10.52
C GLU A 174 18.12 12.14 9.35
N ALA A 175 18.58 11.78 8.15
CA ALA A 175 18.28 12.52 6.93
C ALA A 175 16.78 12.48 6.62
N ILE A 176 16.10 11.33 6.74
CA ILE A 176 14.64 11.24 6.58
C ILE A 176 13.92 12.15 7.58
N LYS A 177 14.31 12.14 8.86
CA LYS A 177 13.72 12.99 9.92
C LYS A 177 13.92 14.48 9.64
N LYS A 178 15.11 14.88 9.17
CA LYS A 178 15.45 16.28 8.90
C LYS A 178 14.83 16.81 7.61
N LEU A 179 14.78 15.98 6.57
CA LEU A 179 14.36 16.38 5.23
C LEU A 179 12.85 16.22 5.00
N GLY A 180 12.16 15.48 5.88
CA GLY A 180 10.73 15.21 5.76
C GLY A 180 10.38 14.48 4.45
N ARG A 181 9.19 14.77 3.89
CA ARG A 181 8.66 14.09 2.70
C ARG A 181 9.46 14.32 1.39
N ASN A 182 10.38 15.30 1.35
CA ASN A 182 11.13 15.69 0.13
C ASN A 182 12.52 15.01 0.01
N SER A 183 12.78 13.96 0.80
CA SER A 183 14.14 13.51 1.14
C SER A 183 14.86 12.69 0.06
N CYS A 184 14.14 12.13 -0.91
CA CYS A 184 14.64 11.13 -1.85
C CYS A 184 15.83 11.57 -2.71
N ARG A 185 15.76 12.76 -3.33
CA ARG A 185 16.84 13.31 -4.18
C ARG A 185 18.05 13.73 -3.37
N LEU A 186 17.81 14.26 -2.18
CA LEU A 186 18.85 14.78 -1.29
C LEU A 186 19.61 13.64 -0.61
N LEU A 187 18.93 12.58 -0.21
CA LEU A 187 19.53 11.37 0.37
C LEU A 187 20.49 10.67 -0.59
N ASN A 188 20.10 10.45 -1.85
CA ASN A 188 21.00 9.79 -2.81
C ASN A 188 22.23 10.65 -3.11
N HIS A 189 22.06 11.98 -3.24
CA HIS A 189 23.20 12.88 -3.45
C HIS A 189 24.14 12.94 -2.24
N PHE A 190 23.58 12.95 -1.03
CA PHE A 190 24.34 12.97 0.22
C PHE A 190 25.10 11.66 0.46
N CYS A 191 24.47 10.52 0.18
CA CYS A 191 25.01 9.20 0.47
C CYS A 191 25.79 8.56 -0.67
N ASN A 192 25.77 9.15 -1.87
CA ASN A 192 26.60 8.77 -3.01
C ASN A 192 27.18 10.05 -3.64
N PRO A 193 28.11 10.76 -2.97
CA PRO A 193 28.80 11.88 -3.58
C PRO A 193 29.62 11.36 -4.77
N THR A 194 29.43 11.97 -5.94
CA THR A 194 30.19 11.69 -7.16
C THR A 194 31.69 11.87 -6.97
#